data_AF-A0A7V8W4W3-F1
#
_entry.id   AF-A0A7V8W4W3-F1
#
_cell.length_a   1.000
_cell.length_b   1.000
_cell.length_c   1.000
_cell.angle_alpha   90.00
_cell.angle_beta   90.00
_cell.angle_gamma   90.00
#
_symmetry.space_group_name_H-M   'P 1'
#
loop_
_entity.id
_entity.type
_entity.pdbx_description
1 polymer ?
#
loop_
_entity_poly.entity_id
_entity_poly.type
_entity_poly.pdbx_seq_one_letter_code
_entity_poly.pdbx_strand_id
1 'polypeptide(L)'
;MFQEIVGHEGPKAILQAAMKHDRVAHAYLFHGEERIGKRFTAMRFAQALNCEEGQDLESPDACALCRSCVQIDAHTHPDFILI
;
A
#
# COMPACT_ATOMS: atom_id res chain seq x y z
N MET A 1 5.96 -4.46 -0.99
CA MET A 1 4.92 -5.02 -1.89
C MET A 1 3.74 -5.61 -1.12
N PHE A 2 2.57 -5.73 -1.75
CA PHE A 2 1.41 -6.47 -1.21
C PHE A 2 1.71 -7.96 -1.04
N GLN A 3 2.58 -8.52 -1.87
CA GLN A 3 3.06 -9.91 -1.74
C GLN A 3 3.77 -10.20 -0.41
N GLU A 4 4.34 -9.18 0.26
CA GLU A 4 4.98 -9.35 1.57
C GLU A 4 3.97 -9.46 2.71
N ILE A 5 2.70 -9.13 2.46
CA ILE A 5 1.63 -9.18 3.45
C ILE A 5 1.12 -10.62 3.52
N VAL A 6 1.52 -11.32 4.58
CA VAL A 6 1.02 -12.67 4.87
C VAL A 6 -0.45 -12.58 5.30
N GLY A 7 -1.33 -13.25 4.55
CA GLY A 7 -2.78 -13.22 4.78
C GLY A 7 -3.46 -11.95 4.25
N HIS A 8 -4.63 -11.62 4.82
CA HIS A 8 -5.46 -10.46 4.43
C HIS A 8 -5.93 -10.46 2.97
N GLU A 9 -6.17 -11.61 2.35
CA GLU A 9 -6.54 -11.70 0.92
C GLU A 9 -7.76 -10.84 0.54
N GLY A 10 -8.82 -10.87 1.36
CA GLY A 10 -9.99 -10.01 1.15
C GLY A 10 -9.66 -8.51 1.18
N PRO A 11 -9.07 -7.99 2.27
CA PRO A 11 -8.63 -6.61 2.35
C PRO A 11 -7.66 -6.19 1.23
N LYS A 12 -6.67 -7.03 0.88
CA LYS A 12 -5.72 -6.76 -0.22
C LYS A 12 -6.47 -6.58 -1.54
N ALA A 13 -7.39 -7.49 -1.86
CA ALA A 13 -8.19 -7.41 -3.08
C ALA A 13 -9.04 -6.12 -3.15
N ILE A 14 -9.61 -5.69 -2.01
CA ILE A 14 -10.38 -4.43 -1.95
C ILE A 14 -9.49 -3.22 -2.26
N LEU A 15 -8.29 -3.16 -1.67
CA LEU A 15 -7.35 -2.06 -1.88
C LEU A 15 -6.81 -2.03 -3.32
N GLN A 16 -6.44 -3.19 -3.85
CA GLN A 16 -5.97 -3.31 -5.23
C GLN A 16 -7.08 -2.95 -6.23
N ALA A 17 -8.33 -3.35 -5.97
CA ALA A 17 -9.47 -2.95 -6.80
C ALA A 17 -9.71 -1.44 -6.77
N ALA A 18 -9.57 -0.79 -5.60
CA ALA A 18 -9.71 0.65 -5.48
C ALA A 18 -8.64 1.40 -6.31
N MET A 19 -7.40 0.92 -6.31
CA MET A 19 -6.32 1.47 -7.15
C MET A 19 -6.60 1.24 -8.63
N LYS A 20 -6.93 0.00 -9.01
CA LYS A 20 -7.19 -0.42 -10.39
C LYS A 20 -8.30 0.41 -11.05
N HIS A 21 -9.33 0.75 -10.30
CA HIS A 21 -10.48 1.48 -10.81
C HIS A 21 -10.39 3.00 -10.61
N ASP A 22 -9.26 3.51 -10.10
CA ASP A 22 -9.08 4.92 -9.73
C ASP A 22 -10.19 5.43 -8.79
N ARG A 23 -10.51 4.62 -7.77
CA ARG A 23 -11.55 4.89 -6.75
C ARG A 23 -10.98 4.81 -5.34
N VAL A 24 -9.76 5.31 -5.15
CA VAL A 24 -9.11 5.37 -3.84
C VAL A 24 -9.88 6.36 -2.96
N ALA A 25 -10.37 5.90 -1.82
CA ALA A 25 -11.06 6.76 -0.86
C ALA A 25 -10.07 7.66 -0.11
N HIS A 26 -10.54 8.81 0.37
CA HIS A 26 -9.72 9.75 1.15
C HIS A 26 -9.30 9.20 2.53
N ALA A 27 -9.99 8.17 3.03
CA ALA A 27 -9.72 7.58 4.34
C ALA A 27 -10.05 6.08 4.36
N TYR A 28 -9.20 5.32 5.05
CA TYR A 28 -9.37 3.89 5.31
C TYR A 28 -9.16 3.61 6.80
N LEU A 29 -10.06 2.84 7.41
CA LEU A 29 -9.92 2.35 8.79
C LEU A 29 -9.50 0.88 8.78
N PHE A 30 -8.26 0.61 9.20
CA PHE A 30 -7.78 -0.75 9.40
C PHE A 30 -8.12 -1.23 10.82
N HIS A 31 -9.12 -2.10 10.93
CA HIS A 31 -9.61 -2.64 12.20
C HIS A 31 -9.35 -4.16 12.32
N GLY A 32 -9.14 -4.64 13.55
CA GLY A 32 -8.88 -6.04 13.87
C GLY A 32 -7.97 -6.21 15.09
N GLU A 33 -7.61 -7.44 15.41
CA GLU A 33 -6.74 -7.78 16.55
C GLU A 33 -5.35 -7.12 16.50
N GLU A 34 -4.70 -7.00 17.65
CA GLU A 34 -3.35 -6.45 17.72
C GLU A 34 -2.34 -7.33 16.99
N ARG A 35 -1.30 -6.69 16.42
CA ARG A 35 -0.14 -7.34 15.78
C ARG A 35 -0.43 -8.17 14.52
N ILE A 36 -1.64 -8.13 13.95
CA ILE A 36 -1.96 -8.81 12.68
C ILE A 36 -1.40 -8.12 11.42
N GLY A 37 -0.54 -7.10 11.54
CA GLY A 37 0.03 -6.40 10.37
C GLY A 37 -0.83 -5.28 9.77
N LYS A 38 -1.77 -4.70 10.53
CA LYS A 38 -2.61 -3.56 10.08
C LYS A 38 -1.78 -2.36 9.61
N ARG A 39 -0.84 -1.90 10.44
CA ARG A 39 0.08 -0.79 10.11
C ARG A 39 0.94 -1.11 8.89
N PHE A 40 1.43 -2.35 8.80
CA PHE A 40 2.23 -2.80 7.66
C PHE A 40 1.42 -2.78 6.36
N THR A 41 0.17 -3.27 6.39
CA THR A 41 -0.75 -3.24 5.24
C THR A 41 -1.03 -1.80 4.79
N ALA A 42 -1.32 -0.90 5.72
CA ALA A 42 -1.54 0.52 5.41
C ALA A 42 -0.29 1.17 4.77
N MET A 43 0.90 0.84 5.27
CA MET A 43 2.15 1.34 4.72
C MET A 43 2.44 0.80 3.32
N ARG A 44 2.23 -0.50 3.08
CA ARG A 44 2.37 -1.09 1.73
C ARG A 44 1.36 -0.53 0.74
N PHE A 45 0.13 -0.24 1.18
CA PHE A 45 -0.84 0.46 0.36
C PHE A 45 -0.39 1.87 0.00
N ALA A 46 0.09 2.66 0.97
CA ALA A 46 0.65 3.99 0.71
C ALA A 46 1.87 3.92 -0.23
N GLN A 47 2.73 2.91 -0.07
CA GLN A 47 3.87 2.68 -0.97
C GLN A 47 3.42 2.40 -2.40
N ALA A 48 2.37 1.59 -2.58
CA ALA A 48 1.83 1.26 -3.91
C ALA A 48 1.17 2.49 -4.58
N LEU A 49 0.44 3.31 -3.81
CA LEU A 49 -0.19 4.54 -4.32
C LEU A 49 0.82 5.58 -4.81
N ASN A 50 1.98 5.68 -4.16
CA ASN A 50 3.02 6.64 -4.52
C ASN A 50 4.07 6.05 -5.48
N CYS A 51 3.90 4.81 -5.92
CA CYS A 51 4.88 4.15 -6.77
C CYS A 51 4.94 4.81 -8.16
N GLU A 52 6.14 5.21 -8.60
CA GLU A 52 6.36 5.84 -9.90
C GLU A 52 6.23 4.85 -11.07
N GLU A 53 6.46 3.56 -10.81
CA GLU A 53 6.54 2.50 -11.83
C GLU A 53 5.44 1.42 -11.68
N GLY A 54 4.63 1.50 -10.63
CA GLY A 54 3.70 0.45 -10.18
C GLY A 54 2.33 0.45 -10.87
N GLN A 55 2.28 0.82 -12.15
CA GLN A 55 1.04 0.97 -12.92
C GLN A 55 0.67 -0.27 -13.74
N ASP A 56 0.90 -1.48 -13.22
CA ASP A 56 0.20 -2.63 -13.80
C ASP A 56 -1.29 -2.50 -13.46
N LEU A 57 -2.08 -2.16 -14.48
CA LEU A 57 -3.53 -1.98 -14.39
C LEU A 57 -4.25 -3.27 -13.99
N GLU A 58 -3.65 -4.45 -14.19
CA GLU A 58 -4.30 -5.70 -13.82
C GLU A 58 -4.16 -6.03 -12.35
N SER A 59 -2.98 -5.78 -11.77
CA SER A 59 -2.65 -6.05 -10.36
C SER A 59 -1.75 -4.93 -9.78
N PRO A 60 -2.34 -3.82 -9.31
CA PRO A 60 -1.57 -2.72 -8.74
C PRO A 60 -0.76 -3.17 -7.53
N ASP A 61 0.55 -2.89 -7.55
CA ASP A 61 1.48 -3.12 -6.44
C ASP A 61 2.66 -2.14 -6.53
N ALA A 62 3.39 -1.98 -5.43
CA ALA A 62 4.63 -1.21 -5.38
C ALA A 62 5.77 -1.96 -6.08
N CYS A 63 6.60 -1.28 -6.89
CA CYS A 63 7.75 -1.94 -7.53
C CYS A 63 8.91 -2.18 -6.56
N ALA A 64 8.90 -1.53 -5.38
CA ALA A 64 9.96 -1.57 -4.36
C ALA A 64 11.35 -1.04 -4.80
N LEU A 65 11.51 -0.60 -6.05
CA LEU A 65 12.80 -0.19 -6.62
C LEU A 65 12.88 1.30 -6.96
N CYS A 66 11.75 1.95 -7.26
CA CYS A 66 11.74 3.38 -7.58
C CYS A 66 12.03 4.24 -6.35
N ARG A 67 12.42 5.49 -6.59
CA ARG A 67 12.81 6.45 -5.54
C ARG A 67 11.72 6.59 -4.48
N SER A 68 10.48 6.80 -4.91
CA SER A 68 9.35 6.90 -3.99
C SER A 68 9.19 5.67 -3.10
N CYS A 69 9.21 4.46 -3.68
CA CYS A 69 9.08 3.22 -2.91
C CYS A 69 10.18 3.08 -1.84
N VAL A 70 11.44 3.35 -2.22
CA VAL A 70 12.59 3.26 -1.31
C VAL A 70 12.47 4.29 -0.18
N GLN A 71 12.06 5.52 -0.49
CA GLN A 71 11.89 6.56 0.51
C GLN A 71 10.75 6.25 1.49
N ILE A 72 9.64 5.65 1.03
CA ILE A 72 8.53 5.25 1.91
C ILE A 72 8.97 4.14 2.86
N ASP A 73 9.70 3.12 2.36
CA ASP A 73 10.21 2.04 3.19
C ASP A 73 11.21 2.55 4.26
N ALA A 74 12.02 3.55 3.88
CA ALA A 74 12.93 4.26 4.78
C ALA A 74 12.24 5.32 5.67
N HIS A 75 10.93 5.57 5.53
CA HIS A 75 10.19 6.63 6.23
C HIS A 75 10.75 8.06 6.02
N THR A 76 11.27 8.34 4.82
CA THR A 76 11.86 9.64 4.45
C THR A 76 11.16 10.33 3.29
N HIS A 77 10.07 9.76 2.80
CA HIS A 77 9.31 10.32 1.69
C HIS A 77 8.54 11.58 2.13
N PRO A 78 8.69 12.73 1.45
CA PRO A 78 8.15 14.01 1.90
C PRO A 78 6.62 14.03 2.02
N ASP A 79 5.91 13.32 1.14
CA ASP A 79 4.45 13.24 1.12
C ASP A 79 3.88 12.04 1.91
N PHE A 80 4.72 11.33 2.66
CA PHE A 80 4.29 10.19 3.47
C PHE A 80 4.69 10.41 4.93
N ILE A 81 3.69 10.39 5.82
CA ILE A 81 3.89 10.60 7.24
C ILE A 81 3.38 9.37 7.97
N LEU A 82 4.21 8.82 8.85
CA LEU A 82 3.86 7.70 9.72
C LEU A 82 3.88 8.17 11.17
N ILE A 83 2.70 8.15 11.81
CA ILE A 83 2.45 8.61 13.19
C ILE A 83 2.16 7.41 14.08
#